data_AF-A0A929GE88-F1
#
_entry.id   AF-A0A929GE88-F1
#
_cell.length_a   1.000
_cell.length_b   1.000
_cell.length_c   1.000
_cell.angle_alpha   90.00
_cell.angle_beta   90.00
_cell.angle_gamma   90.00
#
_symmetry.space_group_name_H-M   'P 1'
#
loop_
_entity.id
_entity.type
_entity.pdbx_description
1 polymer ?
#
loop_
_entity_poly.entity_id
_entity_poly.type
_entity_poly.pdbx_seq_one_letter_code
_entity_poly.pdbx_strand_id
1 'polypeptide(L)'
;MSTLARWISILFDSSVLSLFIFPTIGWHAAGWVGVAWAFVALLILTGIPLAYILIGIRRGWVSDLELSKREQRPRFIIVSFSSDLLGLLILWLGGAPHQIWVLALIYASLGLTMFTISNYWKISLHMVSVSGFSVLLIAIFGPGAWWTLLSLPLVAWATV
;
A
#
# COMPACT_ATOMS: atom_id res chain seq x y z
N MET A 1 15.26 -14.76 -13.89
CA MET A 1 14.00 -14.06 -14.22
C MET A 1 14.21 -13.25 -15.49
N SER A 2 13.32 -13.36 -16.47
CA SER A 2 13.45 -12.64 -17.75
C SER A 2 13.32 -11.12 -17.53
N THR A 3 14.06 -10.33 -18.28
CA THR A 3 14.11 -8.86 -18.16
C THR A 3 12.71 -8.23 -18.24
N LEU A 4 11.82 -8.80 -19.05
CA LEU A 4 10.41 -8.42 -19.20
C LEU A 4 9.59 -8.61 -17.92
N ALA A 5 9.74 -9.75 -17.22
CA ALA A 5 9.04 -10.00 -15.95
C ALA A 5 9.48 -9.00 -14.87
N ARG A 6 10.76 -8.58 -14.88
CA ARG A 6 11.29 -7.57 -13.96
C ARG A 6 10.70 -6.18 -14.24
N TRP A 7 10.59 -5.78 -15.50
CA TRP A 7 9.96 -4.50 -15.87
C TRP A 7 8.47 -4.46 -15.55
N ILE A 8 7.75 -5.55 -15.79
CA ILE A 8 6.33 -5.66 -15.42
C ILE A 8 6.21 -5.59 -13.90
N SER A 9 7.06 -6.28 -13.14
CA SER A 9 7.03 -6.22 -11.67
C SER A 9 7.32 -4.83 -11.12
N ILE A 10 8.18 -4.04 -11.78
CA ILE A 10 8.51 -2.66 -11.38
C ILE A 10 7.38 -1.68 -11.77
N LEU A 11 6.79 -1.85 -12.95
CA LEU A 11 5.68 -1.00 -13.40
C LEU A 11 4.38 -1.27 -12.62
N PHE A 12 4.15 -2.51 -12.22
CA PHE A 12 3.07 -2.92 -11.33
C PHE A 12 3.46 -2.89 -9.85
N ASP A 13 4.65 -2.40 -9.53
CA ASP A 13 5.01 -2.15 -8.15
C ASP A 13 4.07 -1.07 -7.62
N SER A 14 3.36 -1.37 -6.53
CA SER A 14 2.33 -0.50 -5.96
C SER A 14 2.85 0.92 -5.70
N SER A 15 4.16 1.07 -5.51
CA SER A 15 4.87 2.33 -5.33
C SER A 15 4.94 3.19 -6.59
N VAL A 16 5.05 2.58 -7.78
CA VAL A 16 5.09 3.32 -9.06
C VAL A 16 3.69 3.72 -9.48
N LEU A 17 2.71 2.84 -9.28
CA LEU A 17 1.31 3.15 -9.57
C LEU A 17 0.77 4.27 -8.67
N SER A 18 1.15 4.29 -7.38
CA SER A 18 0.71 5.34 -6.46
C SER A 18 1.17 6.73 -6.88
N LEU A 19 2.37 6.87 -7.46
CA LEU A 19 2.90 8.12 -8.01
C LEU A 19 2.02 8.74 -9.12
N PHE A 20 1.23 7.93 -9.84
CA PHE A 20 0.30 8.42 -10.87
C PHE A 20 -1.14 8.52 -10.36
N ILE A 21 -1.59 7.55 -9.55
CA ILE A 21 -2.97 7.48 -9.04
C ILE A 21 -3.26 8.63 -8.06
N PHE A 22 -2.33 8.95 -7.16
CA PHE A 22 -2.54 10.02 -6.18
C PHE A 22 -2.72 11.40 -6.85
N PRO A 23 -1.82 11.86 -7.75
CA PRO A 23 -2.01 13.13 -8.43
C PRO A 23 -3.23 13.18 -9.34
N THR A 24 -3.58 12.09 -10.02
CA THR A 24 -4.77 12.04 -10.90
C THR A 24 -6.06 12.15 -10.10
N ILE A 25 -6.18 11.42 -8.98
CA ILE A 25 -7.33 11.55 -8.07
C ILE A 25 -7.33 12.92 -7.40
N GLY A 26 -6.16 13.44 -7.01
CA GLY A 26 -6.02 14.77 -6.45
C GLY A 26 -6.51 15.86 -7.40
N TRP A 27 -6.11 15.78 -8.68
CA TRP A 27 -6.57 16.68 -9.72
C TRP A 27 -8.09 16.64 -9.90
N HIS A 28 -8.66 15.43 -9.95
CA HIS A 28 -10.11 15.26 -10.08
C HIS A 28 -10.87 15.76 -8.85
N ALA A 29 -10.28 15.64 -7.66
CA ALA A 29 -10.90 16.04 -6.40
C ALA A 29 -10.96 17.56 -6.21
N ALA A 30 -9.86 18.27 -6.48
CA ALA A 30 -9.75 19.70 -6.19
C ALA A 30 -8.69 20.42 -7.05
N GLY A 31 -8.41 19.95 -8.26
CA GLY A 31 -7.40 20.52 -9.15
C GLY A 31 -5.99 20.54 -8.52
N TRP A 32 -5.27 21.65 -8.66
CA TRP A 32 -3.92 21.79 -8.09
C TRP A 32 -3.86 21.67 -6.57
N VAL A 33 -4.91 22.08 -5.85
CA VAL A 33 -4.98 21.93 -4.38
C VAL A 33 -5.04 20.45 -4.01
N GLY A 34 -5.84 19.66 -4.74
CA GLY A 34 -5.89 18.23 -4.52
C GLY A 34 -4.60 17.52 -4.95
N VAL A 35 -3.92 17.97 -6.00
CA VAL A 35 -2.56 17.47 -6.34
C VAL A 35 -1.56 17.74 -5.22
N ALA A 36 -1.59 18.92 -4.60
CA ALA A 36 -0.73 19.23 -3.47
C ALA A 36 -1.01 18.29 -2.27
N TRP A 37 -2.29 18.08 -1.93
CA TRP A 37 -2.68 17.13 -0.88
C TRP A 37 -2.29 15.68 -1.21
N ALA A 38 -2.42 15.27 -2.46
CA ALA A 38 -1.99 13.97 -2.93
C ALA A 38 -0.47 13.79 -2.80
N PHE A 39 0.31 14.85 -3.06
CA PHE A 39 1.76 14.84 -2.87
C PHE A 39 2.14 14.76 -1.38
N VAL A 40 1.46 15.50 -0.52
CA VAL A 40 1.62 15.41 0.94
C VAL A 40 1.32 13.99 1.42
N ALA A 41 0.23 13.39 0.94
CA ALA A 41 -0.13 12.01 1.25
C ALA A 41 0.98 11.04 0.82
N LEU A 42 1.45 11.11 -0.43
CA LEU A 42 2.55 10.28 -0.92
C LEU A 42 3.81 10.43 -0.06
N LEU A 43 4.18 11.67 0.28
CA LEU A 43 5.41 11.94 1.02
C LEU A 43 5.37 11.36 2.44
N ILE A 44 4.19 11.37 3.07
CA ILE A 44 4.01 10.76 4.40
C ILE A 44 3.89 9.25 4.31
N LEU A 45 2.98 8.72 3.47
CA LEU A 45 2.65 7.30 3.40
C LEU A 45 3.77 6.47 2.74
N THR A 46 4.58 7.06 1.86
CA THR A 46 5.66 6.34 1.16
C THR A 46 7.04 6.90 1.49
N GLY A 47 7.17 8.21 1.61
CA GLY A 47 8.46 8.86 1.84
C GLY A 47 9.05 8.55 3.20
N ILE A 48 8.25 8.53 4.27
CA ILE A 48 8.73 8.23 5.63
C ILE A 48 9.19 6.76 5.76
N PRO A 49 8.39 5.74 5.36
CA PRO A 49 8.85 4.35 5.39
C PRO A 49 10.09 4.12 4.52
N LEU A 50 10.15 4.73 3.33
CA LEU A 50 11.31 4.64 2.45
C LEU A 50 12.55 5.28 3.07
N ALA A 51 12.42 6.48 3.64
CA ALA A 51 13.51 7.15 4.33
C ALA A 51 14.02 6.32 5.51
N TYR A 52 13.13 5.67 6.26
CA TYR A 52 13.52 4.75 7.33
C TYR A 52 14.37 3.59 6.81
N ILE A 53 13.97 2.95 5.70
CA ILE A 53 14.77 1.87 5.08
C ILE A 53 16.11 2.40 4.56
N LEU A 54 16.15 3.56 3.89
CA LEU A 54 17.39 4.13 3.35
C LEU A 54 18.38 4.51 4.45
N ILE A 55 17.90 5.10 5.55
CA ILE A 55 18.71 5.36 6.75
C ILE A 55 19.10 4.03 7.41
N GLY A 56 18.19 3.06 7.40
CA GLY A 56 18.36 1.63 7.64
C GLY A 56 19.64 1.05 7.04
N ILE A 57 19.73 1.17 5.72
CA ILE A 57 20.80 0.62 4.92
C ILE A 57 22.09 1.40 5.18
N ARG A 58 22.02 2.74 5.19
CA ARG A 58 23.20 3.59 5.43
C ARG A 58 23.85 3.39 6.79
N ARG A 59 23.08 3.08 7.83
CA ARG A 59 23.59 2.80 9.18
C ARG A 59 23.84 1.31 9.45
N GLY A 60 23.61 0.43 8.47
CA GLY A 60 23.93 -1.01 8.54
C GLY A 60 22.99 -1.87 9.40
N TRP A 61 21.81 -1.37 9.74
CA TRP A 61 20.81 -2.06 10.58
C TRP A 61 19.64 -2.65 9.77
N VAL A 62 19.50 -2.24 8.49
CA VAL A 62 18.63 -2.87 7.48
C VAL A 62 19.50 -3.46 6.38
N SER A 63 19.21 -4.70 5.98
CA SER A 63 20.07 -5.46 5.06
C SER A 63 19.87 -5.06 3.60
N ASP A 64 18.62 -4.79 3.24
CA ASP A 64 18.16 -4.63 1.86
C ASP A 64 16.76 -3.98 1.83
N LEU A 65 16.39 -3.44 0.67
CA LEU A 65 15.09 -2.78 0.47
C LEU A 65 13.90 -3.74 0.66
N GLU A 66 14.08 -5.03 0.38
CA GLU A 66 13.02 -6.04 0.50
C GLU A 66 12.84 -6.55 1.93
N LEU A 67 13.61 -6.02 2.90
CA LEU A 67 13.60 -6.49 4.29
C LEU A 67 13.70 -8.03 4.35
N SER A 68 14.73 -8.58 3.70
CA SER A 68 14.93 -10.03 3.58
C SER A 68 15.02 -10.73 4.94
N LYS A 69 15.51 -10.03 5.98
CA LYS A 69 15.54 -10.53 7.35
C LYS A 69 14.20 -10.29 8.04
N ARG A 70 13.52 -11.36 8.42
CA ARG A 70 12.23 -11.32 9.15
C ARG A 70 12.30 -10.50 10.43
N GLU A 71 13.44 -10.49 11.11
CA GLU A 71 13.70 -9.72 12.34
C GLU A 71 13.60 -8.19 12.15
N GLN A 72 13.84 -7.69 10.93
CA GLN A 72 13.79 -6.27 10.61
C GLN A 72 12.35 -5.77 10.33
N ARG A 73 11.43 -6.69 9.99
CA ARG A 73 10.07 -6.38 9.54
C ARG A 73 9.16 -5.80 10.64
N PRO A 74 9.14 -6.30 11.89
CA PRO A 74 8.28 -5.74 12.93
C PRO A 74 8.58 -4.26 13.21
N ARG A 75 9.86 -3.88 13.23
CA ARG A 75 10.27 -2.48 13.41
C ARG A 75 9.79 -1.61 12.26
N PHE A 76 9.95 -2.10 11.03
CA PHE A 76 9.44 -1.41 9.85
C PHE A 76 7.92 -1.27 9.86
N ILE A 77 7.19 -2.32 10.23
CA ILE A 77 5.72 -2.29 10.31
C ILE A 77 5.25 -1.22 11.30
N ILE A 78 5.85 -1.15 12.49
CA ILE A 78 5.50 -0.13 13.48
C ILE A 78 5.74 1.28 12.93
N VAL A 79 6.87 1.51 12.27
CA VAL A 79 7.19 2.81 11.67
C VAL A 79 6.24 3.15 10.53
N SER A 80 5.98 2.22 9.62
CA SER A 80 5.07 2.42 8.50
C SER A 80 3.66 2.70 8.99
N PHE A 81 3.15 1.88 9.92
CA PHE A 81 1.82 2.05 10.49
C PHE A 81 1.67 3.37 11.24
N SER A 82 2.68 3.77 12.02
CA SER A 82 2.68 5.07 12.70
C SER A 82 2.69 6.22 11.70
N SER A 83 3.45 6.07 10.61
CA SER A 83 3.48 7.05 9.51
C SER A 83 2.14 7.16 8.80
N ASP A 84 1.48 6.03 8.52
CA ASP A 84 0.19 5.99 7.87
C ASP A 84 -0.90 6.64 8.74
N LEU A 85 -0.91 6.34 10.04
CA LEU A 85 -1.82 6.99 11.00
C LEU A 85 -1.59 8.50 11.06
N LEU A 86 -0.33 8.93 11.11
CA LEU A 86 0.02 10.36 11.09
C LEU A 86 -0.41 11.01 9.77
N GLY A 87 -0.21 10.36 8.64
CA GLY A 87 -0.66 10.84 7.32
C GLY A 87 -2.16 11.01 7.26
N LEU A 88 -2.92 10.02 7.70
CA LEU A 88 -4.38 10.09 7.75
C LEU A 88 -4.86 11.21 8.68
N LEU A 89 -4.21 11.41 9.82
CA LEU A 89 -4.56 12.48 10.76
C LEU A 89 -4.26 13.86 10.18
N ILE A 90 -3.10 14.04 9.54
CA ILE A 90 -2.71 15.30 8.89
C ILE A 90 -3.66 15.64 7.73
N LEU A 91 -4.02 14.65 6.91
CA LEU A 91 -4.98 14.85 5.82
C LEU A 91 -6.36 15.22 6.35
N TRP A 92 -6.80 14.60 7.45
CA TRP A 92 -8.10 14.87 8.05
C TRP A 92 -8.14 16.28 8.68
N LEU A 93 -7.18 16.61 9.53
CA LEU A 93 -7.10 17.91 10.21
C LEU A 93 -6.81 19.06 9.23
N GLY A 94 -6.05 18.78 8.17
CA GLY A 94 -5.71 19.74 7.12
C GLY A 94 -6.85 20.06 6.17
N GLY A 95 -7.98 19.34 6.25
CA GLY A 95 -9.12 19.54 5.35
C GLY A 95 -8.85 19.05 3.93
N ALA A 96 -8.07 17.98 3.79
CA ALA A 96 -7.86 17.36 2.48
C ALA A 96 -9.19 16.89 1.88
N PRO A 97 -9.37 16.98 0.54
CA PRO A 97 -10.54 16.44 -0.13
C PRO A 97 -10.82 15.00 0.27
N HIS A 98 -12.09 14.68 0.52
CA HIS A 98 -12.51 13.37 1.04
C HIS A 98 -11.97 12.20 0.20
N GLN A 99 -11.93 12.34 -1.12
CA GLN A 99 -11.41 11.33 -2.04
C GLN A 99 -9.92 11.00 -1.79
N ILE A 100 -9.10 12.00 -1.45
CA ILE A 100 -7.67 11.82 -1.16
C ILE A 100 -7.50 11.12 0.19
N TRP A 101 -8.32 11.50 1.18
CA TRP A 101 -8.30 10.86 2.48
C TRP A 101 -8.70 9.38 2.39
N VAL A 102 -9.77 9.07 1.65
CA VAL A 102 -10.19 7.68 1.40
C VAL A 102 -9.13 6.90 0.64
N LEU A 103 -8.51 7.50 -0.38
CA LEU A 103 -7.41 6.89 -1.13
C LEU A 103 -6.22 6.56 -0.21
N ALA A 104 -5.83 7.50 0.65
CA ALA A 104 -4.76 7.31 1.64
C ALA A 104 -5.12 6.18 2.63
N LEU A 105 -6.38 6.10 3.06
CA LEU A 105 -6.83 5.04 3.97
C LEU A 105 -6.76 3.66 3.31
N ILE A 106 -7.22 3.55 2.07
CA ILE A 106 -7.12 2.32 1.27
C ILE A 106 -5.65 1.92 1.10
N TYR A 107 -4.79 2.88 0.74
CA TYR A 107 -3.36 2.65 0.54
C TYR A 107 -2.69 2.14 1.82
N ALA A 108 -2.90 2.80 2.95
CA ALA A 108 -2.39 2.39 4.26
C ALA A 108 -2.88 0.99 4.66
N SER A 109 -4.17 0.72 4.46
CA SER A 109 -4.78 -0.57 4.82
C SER A 109 -4.22 -1.73 3.97
N LEU A 110 -4.03 -1.50 2.67
CA LEU A 110 -3.40 -2.46 1.77
C LEU A 110 -1.94 -2.68 2.13
N GLY A 111 -1.18 -1.60 2.38
CA GLY A 111 0.22 -1.66 2.78
C GLY A 111 0.41 -2.48 4.07
N LEU A 112 -0.39 -2.19 5.10
CA LEU A 112 -0.35 -2.91 6.37
C LEU A 112 -0.72 -4.39 6.20
N THR A 113 -1.74 -4.68 5.40
CA THR A 113 -2.21 -6.05 5.15
C THR A 113 -1.14 -6.84 4.39
N MET A 114 -0.58 -6.27 3.31
CA MET A 114 0.50 -6.88 2.55
C MET A 114 1.72 -7.13 3.43
N PHE A 115 2.15 -6.16 4.23
CA PHE A 115 3.32 -6.32 5.09
C PHE A 115 3.09 -7.35 6.19
N THR A 116 1.91 -7.36 6.81
CA THR A 116 1.54 -8.35 7.84
C THR A 116 1.53 -9.75 7.25
N ILE A 117 0.90 -9.95 6.09
CA ILE A 117 0.87 -11.26 5.41
C ILE A 117 2.28 -11.68 4.98
N SER A 118 3.09 -10.76 4.43
CA SER A 118 4.46 -11.04 4.00
C SER A 118 5.35 -11.55 5.14
N ASN A 119 5.00 -11.21 6.39
CA ASN A 119 5.73 -11.62 7.57
C ASN A 119 5.51 -13.11 7.90
N TYR A 120 4.37 -13.66 7.50
CA TYR A 120 4.00 -15.05 7.72
C TYR A 120 4.17 -15.91 6.45
N TRP A 121 3.95 -15.37 5.25
CA TRP A 121 3.88 -16.13 3.98
C TRP A 121 4.55 -15.40 2.79
N LYS A 122 5.20 -16.14 1.88
CA LYS A 122 5.59 -15.58 0.57
C LYS A 122 4.31 -15.32 -0.22
N ILE A 123 4.03 -14.04 -0.53
CA ILE A 123 2.78 -13.66 -1.18
C ILE A 123 2.76 -14.19 -2.62
N SER A 124 1.81 -15.08 -2.92
CA SER A 124 1.49 -15.49 -4.28
C SER A 124 0.74 -14.37 -4.99
N LEU A 125 1.12 -14.04 -6.24
CA LEU A 125 0.40 -13.11 -7.11
C LEU A 125 -1.11 -13.41 -7.20
N HIS A 126 -1.51 -14.69 -7.02
CA HIS A 126 -2.92 -15.08 -7.00
C HIS A 126 -3.73 -14.46 -5.85
N MET A 127 -3.14 -14.26 -4.67
CA MET A 127 -3.82 -13.63 -3.52
C MET A 127 -4.15 -12.16 -3.79
N VAL A 128 -3.25 -11.45 -4.47
CA VAL A 128 -3.45 -10.04 -4.85
C VAL A 128 -4.59 -9.91 -5.84
N SER A 129 -4.62 -10.77 -6.87
CA SER A 129 -5.70 -10.80 -7.85
C SER A 129 -7.07 -11.09 -7.21
N VAL A 130 -7.14 -12.12 -6.35
CA VAL A 130 -8.39 -12.55 -5.73
C VAL A 130 -8.94 -11.49 -4.78
N SER A 131 -8.09 -10.87 -3.96
CA SER A 131 -8.49 -9.75 -3.11
C SER A 131 -8.96 -8.53 -3.91
N GLY A 132 -8.26 -8.17 -4.98
CA GLY A 132 -8.67 -7.10 -5.88
C GLY A 132 -10.04 -7.34 -6.52
N PHE A 133 -10.31 -8.56 -7.00
CA PHE A 133 -11.61 -8.91 -7.57
C PHE A 133 -12.74 -8.89 -6.53
N SER A 134 -12.51 -9.38 -5.31
CA SER A 134 -13.52 -9.37 -4.25
C SER A 134 -13.90 -7.95 -3.83
N VAL A 135 -12.92 -7.05 -3.72
CA VAL A 135 -13.18 -5.63 -3.41
C VAL A 135 -13.93 -4.94 -4.53
N LEU A 136 -13.57 -5.20 -5.80
CA LEU A 136 -14.28 -4.66 -6.96
C LEU A 136 -15.75 -5.11 -7.00
N LEU A 137 -16.02 -6.39 -6.68
CA LEU A 137 -17.38 -6.92 -6.61
C LEU A 137 -18.19 -6.25 -5.50
N ILE A 138 -17.59 -5.99 -4.33
CA ILE A 138 -18.24 -5.25 -3.24
C ILE A 138 -18.50 -3.79 -3.64
N ALA A 139 -17.59 -3.16 -4.37
CA ALA A 139 -17.76 -1.79 -4.82
C ALA A 139 -18.90 -1.64 -5.85
N ILE A 140 -19.09 -2.63 -6.73
CA ILE A 140 -20.13 -2.60 -7.79
C ILE A 140 -21.49 -3.07 -7.26
N PHE A 141 -21.51 -4.17 -6.50
CA PHE A 141 -22.76 -4.82 -6.06
C PHE A 141 -23.15 -4.46 -4.62
N GLY A 142 -22.36 -3.61 -3.95
CA GLY A 142 -22.60 -3.16 -2.59
C GLY A 142 -22.23 -4.20 -1.52
N PRO A 143 -22.55 -3.90 -0.23
CA PRO A 143 -22.18 -4.74 0.91
C PRO A 143 -22.69 -6.19 0.84
N GLY A 144 -23.72 -6.46 0.02
CA GLY A 144 -24.26 -7.80 -0.19
C GLY A 144 -23.29 -8.79 -0.84
N ALA A 145 -22.23 -8.30 -1.49
CA ALA A 145 -21.17 -9.14 -2.07
C ALA A 145 -20.04 -9.49 -1.08
N TRP A 146 -20.23 -9.29 0.22
CA TRP A 146 -19.24 -9.59 1.27
C TRP A 146 -18.74 -11.04 1.24
N TRP A 147 -19.56 -11.98 0.77
CA TRP A 147 -19.22 -13.40 0.63
C TRP A 147 -18.04 -13.64 -0.32
N THR A 148 -17.74 -12.70 -1.23
CA THR A 148 -16.55 -12.77 -2.11
C THR A 148 -15.25 -12.73 -1.31
N LEU A 149 -15.26 -12.17 -0.09
CA LEU A 149 -14.11 -12.19 0.83
C LEU A 149 -13.83 -13.60 1.39
N LEU A 150 -14.81 -14.51 1.37
CA LEU A 150 -14.61 -15.91 1.79
C LEU A 150 -13.69 -16.68 0.84
N SER A 151 -13.45 -16.17 -0.37
CA SER A 151 -12.45 -16.75 -1.29
C SER A 151 -11.01 -16.53 -0.82
N LEU A 152 -10.77 -15.55 0.06
CA LEU A 152 -9.45 -15.23 0.59
C LEU A 152 -8.85 -16.36 1.44
N PRO A 153 -9.53 -16.92 2.46
CA PRO A 153 -8.98 -18.04 3.23
C PRO A 153 -8.77 -19.30 2.38
N LEU A 154 -9.62 -19.55 1.38
CA LEU A 154 -9.47 -20.68 0.45
C LEU A 154 -8.21 -20.56 -0.42
N VAL A 155 -7.97 -19.36 -0.97
CA VAL A 155 -6.78 -19.11 -1.80
C VAL A 155 -5.52 -19.00 -0.95
N ALA A 156 -5.63 -18.46 0.26
CA ALA A 156 -4.54 -18.47 1.24
C ALA A 156 -4.12 -19.92 1.54
N TRP A 157 -5.07 -20.83 1.78
CA TRP A 157 -4.80 -22.26 2.00
C TRP A 157 -4.14 -22.95 0.80
N ALA A 158 -4.57 -22.63 -0.43
CA ALA A 158 -4.05 -23.25 -1.65
C ALA A 158 -2.63 -22.77 -2.05
N THR A 159 -2.14 -21.69 -1.44
CA THR A 159 -0.82 -21.10 -1.73
C THR A 159 0.23 -21.40 -0.67
N VAL A 160 -0.11 -22.25 0.31
CA VAL A 160 0.78 -22.88 1.31
C VAL A 160 1.51 -24.07 0.70
#